data_AF-A0A534EV36-F1
#
_entry.id   AF-A0A534EV36-F1
#
_cell.length_a   1.000
_cell.length_b   1.000
_cell.length_c   1.000
_cell.angle_alpha   90.00
_cell.angle_beta   90.00
_cell.angle_gamma   90.00
#
_symmetry.space_group_name_H-M   'P 1'
#
loop_
_entity.id
_entity.type
_entity.pdbx_description
1 polymer ?
#
loop_
_entity_poly.entity_id
_entity_poly.type
_entity_poly.pdbx_seq_one_letter_code
_entity_poly.pdbx_strand_id
1 'polypeptide(L)'
;MFNDYETAERVRVMLVRDGFPTDRVELTASCELGRASFEPADSLHGKCVQYFRTLLRGDDERQYPEMLAQRVANGAATITVLPRGAIETARATEILQQAHPADVVGHDLANHGWEHAAAKHEGYWVQHVWLESSPETDCIYCRLFPGSSH
;
A
#
# COMPACT_ATOMS: atom_id res chain seq x y z
N MET A 1 -1.24 0.24 -0.06
CA MET A 1 -1.72 1.10 1.05
C MET A 1 -3.24 1.05 1.09
N PHE A 2 -3.83 1.11 2.27
CA PHE A 2 -5.27 1.01 2.51
C PHE A 2 -5.73 2.18 3.38
N ASN A 3 -6.99 2.61 3.20
CA ASN A 3 -7.53 3.75 3.94
C ASN A 3 -7.81 3.43 5.42
N ASP A 4 -7.95 2.15 5.75
CA ASP A 4 -8.27 1.67 7.08
C ASP A 4 -7.46 0.42 7.45
N TYR A 5 -7.29 0.22 8.75
CA TYR A 5 -6.55 -0.90 9.33
C TYR A 5 -7.23 -2.26 9.05
N GLU A 6 -8.55 -2.34 9.15
CA GLU A 6 -9.27 -3.62 9.06
C GLU A 6 -9.13 -4.26 7.67
N THR A 7 -9.19 -3.45 6.62
CA THR A 7 -8.96 -3.89 5.25
C THR A 7 -7.52 -4.37 5.08
N ALA A 8 -6.55 -3.63 5.59
CA ALA A 8 -5.15 -4.05 5.53
C ALA A 8 -4.89 -5.36 6.30
N GLU A 9 -5.49 -5.52 7.49
CA GLU A 9 -5.38 -6.75 8.27
C GLU A 9 -5.99 -7.96 7.54
N ARG A 10 -7.18 -7.81 6.93
CA ARG A 10 -7.77 -8.86 6.10
C ARG A 10 -6.83 -9.28 4.96
N VAL A 11 -6.17 -8.32 4.32
CA VAL A 11 -5.20 -8.56 3.25
C VAL A 11 -3.96 -9.28 3.76
N ARG A 12 -3.42 -8.89 4.93
CA ARG A 12 -2.33 -9.63 5.60
C ARG A 12 -2.72 -11.09 5.81
N VAL A 13 -3.92 -11.35 6.31
CA VAL A 13 -4.43 -12.71 6.53
C VAL A 13 -4.57 -13.47 5.20
N MET A 14 -5.06 -12.82 4.14
CA MET A 14 -5.17 -13.44 2.81
C MET A 14 -3.80 -13.83 2.25
N LEU A 15 -2.81 -12.96 2.32
CA LEU A 15 -1.44 -13.25 1.87
C LEU A 15 -0.85 -14.44 2.64
N VAL A 16 -0.98 -14.46 3.97
CA VAL A 16 -0.47 -15.57 4.78
C VAL A 16 -1.19 -16.89 4.47
N ARG A 17 -2.52 -16.85 4.26
CA ARG A 17 -3.30 -18.03 3.85
C ARG A 17 -2.94 -18.53 2.45
N ASP A 18 -2.53 -17.64 1.57
CA ASP A 18 -2.07 -17.96 0.21
C ASP A 18 -0.65 -18.58 0.20
N GLY A 19 0.05 -18.56 1.34
CA GLY A 19 1.35 -19.21 1.53
C GLY A 19 2.52 -18.26 1.72
N PHE A 20 2.28 -16.94 1.79
CA PHE A 20 3.34 -15.98 2.07
C PHE A 20 3.82 -16.10 3.53
N PRO A 21 5.14 -16.20 3.78
CA PRO A 21 5.67 -16.25 5.13
C PRO A 21 5.33 -14.99 5.95
N THR A 22 4.98 -15.17 7.22
CA THR A 22 4.58 -14.08 8.13
C THR A 22 5.71 -13.08 8.39
N ASP A 23 6.97 -13.49 8.25
CA ASP A 23 8.16 -12.62 8.36
C ASP A 23 8.39 -11.76 7.10
N ARG A 24 7.61 -11.98 6.04
CA ARG A 24 7.72 -11.27 4.75
C ARG A 24 6.46 -10.49 4.37
N VAL A 25 5.44 -10.54 5.22
CA VAL A 25 4.21 -9.75 5.10
C VAL A 25 4.08 -8.89 6.35
N GLU A 26 4.31 -7.60 6.20
CA GLU A 26 4.31 -6.66 7.31
C GLU A 26 3.14 -5.71 7.19
N LEU A 27 2.50 -5.41 8.32
CA LEU A 27 1.46 -4.41 8.46
C LEU A 27 2.01 -3.24 9.28
N THR A 28 1.85 -2.03 8.76
CA THR A 28 2.22 -0.79 9.45
C THR A 28 1.03 0.15 9.46
N ALA A 29 0.50 0.44 10.65
CA ALA A 29 -0.61 1.35 10.89
C ALA A 29 -0.39 2.12 12.19
N SER A 30 -1.15 3.19 12.44
CA SER A 30 -0.96 3.99 13.66
C SER A 30 -1.25 3.21 14.95
N CYS A 31 -2.17 2.25 14.91
CA CYS A 31 -2.50 1.34 16.02
C CYS A 31 -1.58 0.11 16.10
N GLU A 32 -0.84 -0.23 15.05
CA GLU A 32 0.08 -1.37 14.98
C GLU A 32 1.27 -1.01 14.09
N LEU A 33 2.36 -0.52 14.68
CA LEU A 33 3.53 -0.07 13.92
C LEU A 33 4.37 -1.22 13.36
N GLY A 34 4.12 -2.46 13.77
CA GLY A 34 4.86 -3.63 13.30
C GLY A 34 6.38 -3.43 13.43
N ARG A 35 7.12 -3.64 12.34
CA ARG A 35 8.58 -3.45 12.31
C ARG A 35 9.02 -2.01 12.49
N ALA A 36 8.21 -1.03 12.10
CA ALA A 36 8.55 0.38 12.30
C ALA A 36 8.69 0.74 13.79
N SER A 37 8.09 -0.04 14.70
CA SER A 37 8.23 0.18 16.14
C SER A 37 9.68 0.09 16.65
N PHE A 38 10.54 -0.64 15.95
CA PHE A 38 11.95 -0.85 16.33
C PHE A 38 12.90 0.26 15.84
N GLU A 39 12.40 1.19 15.04
CA GLU A 39 13.21 2.32 14.58
C GLU A 39 13.51 3.32 15.72
N PRO A 40 14.69 3.96 15.72
CA PRO A 40 15.17 4.76 16.83
C PRO A 40 14.48 6.13 17.00
N ALA A 41 13.59 6.54 16.10
CA ALA A 41 12.87 7.82 16.23
C ALA A 41 11.88 7.85 17.43
N ASP A 42 11.71 9.02 18.04
CA ASP A 42 10.82 9.19 19.19
C ASP A 42 9.34 9.36 18.81
N SER A 43 9.05 9.75 17.58
CA SER A 43 7.69 9.96 17.08
C SER A 43 7.23 8.82 16.16
N LEU A 44 5.92 8.55 16.17
CA LEU A 44 5.30 7.58 15.26
C LEU A 44 5.67 7.87 13.80
N HIS A 45 5.52 9.12 13.37
CA HIS A 45 5.87 9.57 12.04
C HIS A 45 7.36 9.31 11.73
N GLY A 46 8.25 9.73 12.63
CA GLY A 46 9.70 9.54 12.44
C GLY A 46 10.09 8.06 12.32
N LYS A 47 9.45 7.19 13.11
CA LYS A 47 9.64 5.73 13.04
C LYS A 47 9.21 5.18 11.69
N CYS A 48 8.02 5.55 11.22
CA CYS A 48 7.54 5.13 9.91
C CYS A 48 8.44 5.64 8.77
N VAL A 49 8.91 6.90 8.83
CA VAL A 49 9.84 7.45 7.83
C VAL A 49 11.13 6.64 7.79
N GLN A 50 11.74 6.35 8.94
CA GLN A 50 12.97 5.57 9.02
C GLN A 50 12.76 4.16 8.45
N TYR A 51 11.68 3.49 8.85
CA TYR A 51 11.32 2.17 8.35
C TYR A 51 11.12 2.16 6.83
N PHE A 52 10.32 3.07 6.27
CA PHE A 52 10.08 3.09 4.81
C PHE A 52 11.33 3.45 4.02
N ARG A 53 12.26 4.24 4.57
CA ARG A 53 13.59 4.46 3.96
C ARG A 53 14.43 3.19 3.90
N THR A 54 14.23 2.24 4.80
CA THR A 54 14.94 0.95 4.72
C THR A 54 14.47 0.10 3.54
N LEU A 55 13.22 0.30 3.09
CA LEU A 55 12.55 -0.42 2.00
C LEU A 55 12.70 0.27 0.65
N LEU A 56 12.52 1.60 0.62
CA LEU A 56 12.51 2.43 -0.60
C LEU A 56 13.81 3.22 -0.66
N ARG A 57 14.81 2.62 -1.32
CA ARG A 57 16.19 3.16 -1.38
C ARG A 57 16.51 3.86 -2.71
N GLY A 58 15.61 3.81 -3.68
CA GLY A 58 15.79 4.46 -4.98
C GLY A 58 15.86 5.98 -4.85
N ASP A 59 16.66 6.63 -5.70
CA ASP A 59 16.76 8.09 -5.72
C ASP A 59 15.46 8.77 -6.19
N ASP A 60 14.71 8.10 -7.06
CA ASP A 60 13.37 8.45 -7.53
C ASP A 60 12.27 8.24 -6.46
N GLU A 61 12.59 7.51 -5.39
CA GLU A 61 11.63 7.12 -4.36
C GLU A 61 11.72 7.95 -3.08
N ARG A 62 12.65 8.89 -3.00
CA ARG A 62 12.97 9.67 -1.79
C ARG A 62 11.75 10.36 -1.15
N GLN A 63 10.71 10.66 -1.93
CA GLN A 63 9.47 11.28 -1.46
C GLN A 63 8.50 10.29 -0.78
N TYR A 64 8.54 9.01 -1.14
CA TYR A 64 7.54 8.04 -0.67
C TYR A 64 7.61 7.76 0.83
N PRO A 65 8.79 7.62 1.48
CA PRO A 65 8.84 7.37 2.92
C PRO A 65 8.09 8.43 3.75
N GLU A 66 8.25 9.71 3.40
CA GLU A 66 7.58 10.82 4.08
C GLU A 66 6.06 10.78 3.83
N MET A 67 5.66 10.59 2.56
CA MET A 67 4.26 10.50 2.17
C MET A 67 3.54 9.33 2.87
N LEU A 68 4.15 8.15 2.87
CA LEU A 68 3.58 6.95 3.48
C LEU A 68 3.46 7.09 5.00
N ALA A 69 4.50 7.63 5.65
CA ALA A 69 4.46 7.90 7.09
C ALA A 69 3.35 8.90 7.45
N GLN A 70 3.18 9.96 6.67
CA GLN A 70 2.11 10.94 6.89
C GLN A 70 0.72 10.31 6.71
N ARG A 71 0.55 9.44 5.71
CA ARG A 71 -0.73 8.73 5.52
C ARG A 71 -1.02 7.77 6.66
N VAL A 72 -0.03 7.05 7.17
CA VAL A 72 -0.16 6.20 8.37
C VAL A 72 -0.55 7.03 9.60
N ALA A 73 0.11 8.19 9.81
CA ALA A 73 -0.24 9.10 10.88
C ALA A 73 -1.70 9.63 10.77
N ASN A 74 -2.23 9.74 9.56
CA ASN A 74 -3.60 10.14 9.27
C ASN A 74 -4.62 8.97 9.31
N GLY A 75 -4.22 7.78 9.78
CA GLY A 75 -5.12 6.63 9.99
C GLY A 75 -5.10 5.59 8.88
N ALA A 76 -4.28 5.76 7.84
CA ALA A 76 -4.10 4.75 6.81
C ALA A 76 -3.23 3.58 7.31
N ALA A 77 -3.25 2.48 6.55
CA ALA A 77 -2.46 1.29 6.83
C ALA A 77 -1.68 0.81 5.60
N THR A 78 -0.44 0.38 5.82
CA THR A 78 0.45 -0.11 4.77
C THR A 78 0.69 -1.60 4.94
N ILE A 79 0.47 -2.36 3.87
CA ILE A 79 0.96 -3.73 3.73
C ILE A 79 2.24 -3.69 2.92
N THR A 80 3.32 -4.19 3.50
CA THR A 80 4.59 -4.44 2.82
C THR A 80 4.69 -5.94 2.56
N VAL A 81 4.85 -6.32 1.30
CA VAL A 81 5.14 -7.70 0.91
C VAL A 81 6.54 -7.75 0.37
N LEU A 82 7.35 -8.66 0.88
CA LEU A 82 8.69 -8.94 0.37
C LEU A 82 8.61 -10.27 -0.40
N PRO A 83 8.25 -10.31 -1.70
CA PRO A 83 8.13 -11.54 -2.48
C PRO A 83 9.49 -12.13 -2.92
N ARG A 84 9.57 -13.44 -3.17
CA ARG A 84 10.74 -14.18 -3.71
C ARG A 84 10.50 -14.38 -5.20
N GLY A 85 11.16 -13.57 -6.02
CA GLY A 85 11.11 -13.73 -7.47
C GLY A 85 9.75 -13.41 -8.08
N ALA A 86 9.64 -13.61 -9.40
CA ALA A 86 8.52 -13.13 -10.19
C ALA A 86 7.17 -13.80 -9.84
N ILE A 87 7.16 -15.08 -9.45
CA ILE A 87 5.93 -15.83 -9.16
C ILE A 87 5.24 -15.25 -7.92
N GLU A 88 5.98 -15.10 -6.81
CA GLU A 88 5.43 -14.49 -5.60
C GLU A 88 5.07 -13.03 -5.83
N THR A 89 5.84 -12.29 -6.62
CA THR A 89 5.52 -10.90 -6.97
C THR A 89 4.18 -10.81 -7.70
N ALA A 90 3.98 -11.61 -8.74
CA ALA A 90 2.73 -11.63 -9.50
C ALA A 90 1.56 -12.01 -8.59
N ARG A 91 1.73 -13.06 -7.77
CA ARG A 91 0.68 -13.52 -6.86
C ARG A 91 0.31 -12.50 -5.79
N ALA A 92 1.31 -11.87 -5.17
CA ALA A 92 1.08 -10.80 -4.20
C ALA A 92 0.36 -9.62 -4.84
N THR A 93 0.74 -9.26 -6.07
CA THR A 93 0.12 -8.17 -6.83
C THR A 93 -1.35 -8.46 -7.10
N GLU A 94 -1.70 -9.68 -7.53
CA GLU A 94 -3.10 -10.10 -7.72
C GLU A 94 -3.93 -9.93 -6.45
N ILE A 95 -3.42 -10.43 -5.31
CA ILE A 95 -4.11 -10.37 -4.02
C ILE A 95 -4.29 -8.91 -3.58
N LEU A 96 -3.24 -8.08 -3.73
CA LEU A 96 -3.29 -6.67 -3.38
C LEU A 96 -4.31 -5.93 -4.25
N GLN A 97 -4.31 -6.14 -5.57
CA GLN A 97 -5.24 -5.49 -6.50
C GLN A 97 -6.71 -5.85 -6.23
N GLN A 98 -7.00 -7.11 -5.95
CA GLN A 98 -8.35 -7.57 -5.60
C GLN A 98 -8.89 -6.90 -4.32
N ALA A 99 -8.00 -6.44 -3.45
CA ALA A 99 -8.35 -5.74 -2.22
C ALA A 99 -8.54 -4.23 -2.39
N HIS A 100 -8.45 -3.70 -3.63
CA HIS A 100 -8.68 -2.28 -3.97
C HIS A 100 -7.87 -1.31 -3.09
N PRO A 101 -6.53 -1.37 -3.16
CA PRO A 101 -5.67 -0.53 -2.35
C PRO A 101 -5.82 0.93 -2.80
N ALA A 102 -5.69 1.85 -1.87
CA ALA A 102 -5.69 3.28 -2.16
C ALA A 102 -4.43 3.73 -2.92
N ASP A 103 -3.34 2.97 -2.81
CA ASP A 103 -2.07 3.21 -3.49
C ASP A 103 -1.21 1.94 -3.52
N VAL A 104 -0.38 1.77 -4.55
CA VAL A 104 0.56 0.65 -4.68
C VAL A 104 1.89 1.20 -5.16
N VAL A 105 2.94 0.96 -4.38
CA VAL A 105 4.33 1.31 -4.73
C VAL A 105 5.08 0.01 -4.98
N GLY A 106 5.57 -0.19 -6.20
CA GLY A 106 6.44 -1.31 -6.55
C GLY A 106 7.90 -0.87 -6.49
N HIS A 107 8.66 -1.42 -5.53
CA HIS A 107 10.11 -1.24 -5.47
C HIS A 107 10.82 -2.48 -6.01
N ASP A 108 11.82 -2.26 -6.85
CA ASP A 108 12.75 -3.28 -7.33
C ASP A 108 12.13 -4.56 -7.92
N LEU A 109 11.02 -4.41 -8.64
CA LEU A 109 10.36 -5.54 -9.31
C LEU A 109 11.20 -6.08 -10.49
N ALA A 110 12.17 -5.31 -10.97
CA ALA A 110 13.00 -5.62 -12.13
C ALA A 110 14.31 -6.37 -11.78
N ASN A 111 14.93 -6.17 -10.60
CA ASN A 111 16.17 -6.89 -10.26
C ASN A 111 15.94 -8.33 -9.79
N HIS A 112 14.68 -8.78 -9.71
CA HIS A 112 14.33 -10.19 -9.51
C HIS A 112 14.32 -11.02 -10.81
N GLY A 113 14.66 -10.41 -11.95
CA GLY A 113 14.60 -11.02 -13.27
C GLY A 113 15.85 -11.81 -13.67
N TRP A 114 16.10 -12.96 -13.05
CA TRP A 114 16.96 -14.02 -13.62
C TRP A 114 16.22 -15.35 -13.80
N GLU A 115 14.90 -15.33 -14.01
CA GLU A 115 14.19 -16.44 -14.66
C GLU A 115 13.12 -15.88 -15.60
N HIS A 116 13.24 -16.19 -16.88
CA HIS A 116 12.43 -15.66 -17.98
C HIS A 116 10.92 -15.90 -17.79
N ALA A 117 10.15 -14.83 -17.55
CA ALA A 117 8.75 -14.75 -17.90
C ALA A 117 8.42 -13.31 -18.34
N ALA A 118 8.58 -13.07 -19.64
CA ALA A 118 8.19 -11.83 -20.29
C ALA A 118 6.66 -11.68 -20.26
N ALA A 119 6.12 -10.98 -19.26
CA ALA A 119 4.94 -10.16 -19.49
C ALA A 119 5.42 -8.86 -20.13
N LYS A 120 5.32 -8.78 -21.45
CA LYS A 120 5.57 -7.57 -22.22
C LYS A 120 4.63 -6.47 -21.74
N HIS A 121 5.09 -5.56 -20.89
CA HIS A 121 4.68 -4.16 -20.86
C HIS A 121 5.74 -3.39 -20.06
N GLU A 122 6.59 -2.66 -20.77
CA GLU A 122 7.43 -1.62 -20.19
C GLU A 122 6.52 -0.54 -19.59
N GLY A 123 6.65 -0.31 -18.28
CA GLY A 123 5.93 0.75 -17.58
C GLY A 123 6.17 0.65 -16.07
N TYR A 124 6.81 1.67 -15.50
CA TYR A 124 6.78 1.91 -14.06
C TYR A 124 5.32 2.19 -13.66
N TRP A 125 4.68 1.24 -12.98
CA TRP A 125 3.28 1.38 -12.58
C TRP A 125 3.18 2.18 -11.29
N VAL A 126 3.11 3.51 -11.45
CA VAL A 126 2.62 4.39 -10.39
C VAL A 126 1.19 4.78 -10.75
N GLN A 127 0.21 4.12 -10.13
CA GLN A 127 -1.18 4.57 -10.20
C GLN A 127 -1.41 5.59 -9.08
N HIS A 128 -1.09 6.86 -9.36
CA HIS A 128 -1.58 7.97 -8.56
C HIS A 128 -3.08 8.14 -8.83
N VAL A 129 -3.94 7.53 -8.02
CA VAL A 129 -5.33 7.96 -7.93
C VAL A 129 -5.36 9.22 -7.05
N TRP A 130 -5.07 10.36 -7.66
CA TRP A 130 -5.45 11.66 -7.11
C TRP A 130 -6.97 11.79 -7.29
N LEU A 131 -7.72 11.61 -6.20
CA LEU A 131 -9.06 12.17 -6.10
C LEU A 131 -8.90 13.69 -5.95
N GLU A 132 -8.78 14.39 -7.08
CA GLU A 132 -9.14 15.80 -7.11
C GLU A 132 -10.59 15.90 -6.67
N SER A 133 -10.80 16.51 -5.51
CA SER A 133 -12.11 16.95 -5.05
C SER A 133 -12.67 17.95 -6.06
N SER A 134 -13.47 17.47 -7.01
CA SER A 134 -14.35 18.33 -7.82
C SER A 134 -15.47 18.87 -6.92
N PRO A 135 -15.75 20.18 -6.95
CA PRO A 135 -16.83 20.77 -6.18
C PRO A 135 -18.13 20.62 -6.97
N GLU A 136 -18.66 19.41 -7.07
CA GLU A 136 -20.05 19.22 -7.48
C GLU A 136 -20.77 18.40 -6.42
N THR A 137 -21.64 19.11 -5.74
CA THR A 137 -22.35 18.71 -4.54
C THR A 137 -23.48 17.75 -4.91
N ASP A 138 -23.14 16.52 -5.28
CA ASP A 138 -24.12 15.45 -5.49
C ASP A 138 -24.32 14.68 -4.19
N CYS A 139 -25.22 15.21 -3.35
CA CYS A 139 -25.65 14.56 -2.13
C CYS A 139 -26.20 13.16 -2.44
N ILE A 140 -25.60 12.12 -1.84
CA ILE A 140 -25.99 10.70 -1.99
C ILE A 140 -27.49 10.48 -1.73
N TYR A 141 -28.10 11.28 -0.85
CA TYR A 141 -29.53 11.21 -0.56
C TYR A 141 -30.43 11.55 -1.76
N CYS A 142 -29.98 12.40 -2.69
CA CYS A 142 -30.75 12.76 -3.89
C CYS A 142 -30.87 11.62 -4.90
N ARG A 143 -29.93 10.66 -4.89
CA ARG A 143 -29.96 9.48 -5.78
C ARG A 143 -30.83 8.35 -5.27
N LEU A 144 -31.03 8.25 -3.96
CA LEU A 144 -31.80 7.16 -3.33
C LEU A 144 -33.32 7.42 -3.31
N PHE A 145 -33.76 8.69 -3.44
CA PHE A 145 -35.17 9.07 -3.42
C PHE A 145 -35.50 10.07 -4.54
N PRO A 146 -35.71 9.61 -5.79
CA PRO A 146 -36.09 10.49 -6.89
C PRO A 146 -37.56 10.90 -6.72
N GLY A 147 -37.82 11.95 -5.94
CA GLY A 147 -39.18 12.47 -5.77
C GLY A 147 -39.43 13.42 -4.60
N SER A 148 -38.49 13.62 -3.69
CA SER A 148 -38.64 14.56 -2.57
C SER A 148 -37.65 15.71 -2.69
N SER A 149 -38.10 16.79 -3.32
CA SER A 149 -37.43 18.09 -3.29
C SER A 149 -37.48 18.67 -1.88
N HIS A 150 -36.32 18.97 -1.31
CA HIS A 150 -36.13 19.86 -0.17
C HIS A 150 -35.05 20.87 -0.51
#